data_AF-A0A6B3CB89-F1
#
_entry.id   AF-A0A6B3CB89-F1
#
_cell.length_a   1.000
_cell.length_b   1.000
_cell.length_c   1.000
_cell.angle_alpha   90.00
_cell.angle_beta   90.00
_cell.angle_gamma   90.00
#
_symmetry.space_group_name_H-M   'P 1'
#
loop_
_entity.id
_entity.type
_entity.pdbx_description
1 polymer ?
#
loop_
_entity_poly.entity_id
_entity_poly.type
_entity_poly.pdbx_seq_one_letter_code
_entity_poly.pdbx_strand_id
1 'polypeptide(L)'
;EFDPTRAETLEWLGTQELVVVPFKAGGPHFGYPSLAIVPLNSAFFALTLVDLQGWVTFDEIGAFTPRSILYVAPPFRHTHFDSRQVVVHNRSEVLHEVWAYNLYPGPSAKKGVFSVLLDIGEHEGWLTAHASSVRVTTPYEN
;
A
#
# COMPACT_ATOMS: atom_id res chain seq x y z
N GLU A 1 -9.49 9.91 17.04
CA GLU A 1 -8.23 10.64 16.79
C GLU A 1 -7.14 9.62 16.53
N PHE A 2 -6.40 9.74 15.41
CA PHE A 2 -5.36 8.78 15.00
C PHE A 2 -3.94 9.34 15.19
N ASP A 3 -3.79 10.66 15.27
CA ASP A 3 -2.51 11.35 15.29
C ASP A 3 -1.54 10.90 16.41
N PRO A 4 -1.98 10.61 17.65
CA PRO A 4 -1.08 10.09 18.68
C PRO A 4 -0.48 8.73 18.29
N THR A 5 -1.31 7.80 17.83
CA THR A 5 -0.87 6.48 17.38
C THR A 5 0.03 6.58 16.14
N ARG A 6 -0.27 7.50 15.22
CA ARG A 6 0.57 7.80 14.06
C ARG A 6 1.97 8.25 14.47
N ALA A 7 2.06 9.22 15.39
CA ALA A 7 3.34 9.74 15.88
C ALA A 7 4.18 8.64 16.55
N GLU A 8 3.58 7.87 17.46
CA GLU A 8 4.24 6.76 18.14
C GLU A 8 4.67 5.65 17.17
N THR A 9 3.86 5.36 16.14
CA THR A 9 4.21 4.39 15.09
C THR A 9 5.46 4.84 14.33
N LEU A 10 5.55 6.12 13.95
CA LEU A 10 6.69 6.68 13.24
C LEU A 10 7.95 6.70 14.11
N GLU A 11 7.82 7.07 15.39
CA GLU A 11 8.93 7.02 16.35
C GLU A 11 9.45 5.58 16.49
N TRP A 12 8.56 4.61 16.69
CA TRP A 12 8.93 3.20 16.77
C TRP A 12 9.61 2.71 15.49
N LEU A 13 9.05 3.00 14.30
CA LEU A 13 9.64 2.64 13.02
C LEU A 13 11.05 3.24 12.85
N GLY A 14 11.28 4.47 13.32
CA GLY A 14 12.59 5.12 13.28
C GLY A 14 13.68 4.41 14.08
N THR A 15 13.32 3.47 14.96
CA THR A 15 14.26 2.63 15.72
C THR A 15 14.53 1.26 15.09
N GLN A 16 13.82 0.91 14.01
CA GLN A 16 13.94 -0.40 13.38
C GLN A 16 14.94 -0.37 12.21
N GLU A 17 15.51 -1.53 11.86
CA GLU A 17 16.05 -1.72 10.52
C GLU A 17 14.88 -1.83 9.53
N LEU A 18 14.90 -1.00 8.49
CA LEU A 18 13.77 -0.85 7.56
C LEU A 18 14.14 -1.33 6.16
N VAL A 19 13.20 -2.05 5.55
CA VAL A 19 13.12 -2.26 4.10
C VAL A 19 12.19 -1.19 3.54
N VAL A 20 12.70 -0.42 2.59
CA VAL A 20 11.93 0.55 1.82
C VAL A 20 11.66 -0.05 0.45
N VAL A 21 10.39 -0.29 0.15
CA VAL A 21 9.96 -0.93 -1.09
C VAL A 21 9.33 0.09 -2.03
N PRO A 22 9.99 0.41 -3.15
CA PRO A 22 9.36 1.13 -4.24
C PRO A 22 8.34 0.25 -4.97
N PHE A 23 7.13 0.75 -5.21
CA PHE A 23 6.14 0.09 -6.09
C PHE A 23 5.25 1.12 -6.80
N LYS A 24 4.40 0.63 -7.74
CA LYS A 24 3.35 1.44 -8.37
C LYS A 24 1.96 0.89 -8.04
N ALA A 25 1.15 1.65 -7.30
CA ALA A 25 -0.24 1.30 -7.05
C ALA A 25 -1.04 1.35 -8.35
N GLY A 26 -1.63 0.23 -8.80
CA GLY A 26 -2.36 0.15 -10.09
C GLY A 26 -1.56 -0.47 -11.23
N GLY A 27 -0.36 -0.99 -10.94
CA GLY A 27 0.45 -1.75 -11.88
C GLY A 27 1.55 -0.92 -12.56
N PRO A 28 2.43 -1.55 -13.35
CA PRO A 28 3.71 -0.96 -13.76
C PRO A 28 3.60 0.21 -14.76
N HIS A 29 2.54 0.25 -15.57
CA HIS A 29 2.40 1.22 -16.66
C HIS A 29 1.61 2.47 -16.28
N PHE A 30 0.40 2.29 -15.73
CA PHE A 30 -0.51 3.39 -15.36
C PHE A 30 -0.62 3.59 -13.85
N GLY A 31 0.17 2.86 -13.06
CA GLY A 31 0.12 2.97 -11.62
C GLY A 31 0.86 4.20 -11.08
N TYR A 32 0.49 4.55 -9.86
CA TYR A 32 0.96 5.75 -9.16
C TYR A 32 2.18 5.41 -8.31
N PRO A 33 3.16 6.32 -8.21
CA PRO A 33 4.35 6.10 -7.41
C PRO A 33 3.98 5.90 -5.94
N SER A 34 4.47 4.82 -5.34
CA SER A 34 4.12 4.42 -3.98
C SER A 34 5.33 3.83 -3.25
N LEU A 35 5.32 3.94 -1.93
CA LEU A 35 6.36 3.36 -1.07
C LEU A 35 5.74 2.45 -0.01
N ALA A 36 6.46 1.41 0.38
CA ALA A 36 6.19 0.70 1.64
C ALA A 36 7.40 0.75 2.57
N ILE A 37 7.13 1.03 3.84
CA ILE A 37 8.09 1.08 4.94
C ILE A 37 7.82 -0.13 5.82
N VAL A 38 8.73 -1.09 5.79
CA VAL A 38 8.53 -2.42 6.40
C VAL A 38 9.72 -2.74 7.30
N PRO A 39 9.53 -3.10 8.59
CA PRO A 39 10.61 -3.60 9.42
C PRO A 39 11.28 -4.83 8.81
N LEU A 40 12.61 -4.92 8.86
CA LEU A 40 13.40 -6.00 8.26
C LEU A 40 12.98 -7.40 8.74
N ASN A 41 12.63 -7.54 10.02
CA ASN A 41 12.12 -8.79 10.59
C ASN A 41 10.74 -9.22 10.03
N SER A 42 10.09 -8.36 9.26
CA SER A 42 8.82 -8.61 8.56
C SER A 42 8.96 -8.52 7.04
N ALA A 43 10.17 -8.66 6.50
CA ALA A 43 10.46 -8.56 5.06
C ALA A 43 9.67 -9.53 4.17
N PHE A 44 9.12 -10.63 4.70
CA PHE A 44 8.18 -11.47 3.96
C PHE A 44 6.94 -10.69 3.46
N PHE A 45 6.51 -9.67 4.21
CA PHE A 45 5.44 -8.77 3.82
C PHE A 45 5.87 -7.93 2.61
N ALA A 46 7.10 -7.40 2.62
CA ALA A 46 7.68 -6.68 1.50
C ALA A 46 7.72 -7.55 0.23
N LEU A 47 8.17 -8.81 0.35
CA LEU A 47 8.16 -9.75 -0.77
C LEU A 47 6.74 -9.98 -1.31
N THR A 48 5.77 -10.20 -0.42
CA THR A 48 4.37 -10.41 -0.83
C THR A 48 3.78 -9.18 -1.51
N LEU A 49 4.14 -7.97 -1.05
CA LEU A 49 3.71 -6.73 -1.69
C LEU A 49 4.24 -6.66 -3.13
N VAL A 50 5.52 -6.96 -3.32
CA VAL A 50 6.14 -6.93 -4.65
C VAL A 50 5.52 -7.99 -5.58
N ASP A 51 5.24 -9.18 -5.08
CA ASP A 51 4.54 -10.21 -5.85
C ASP A 51 3.13 -9.77 -6.30
N LEU A 52 2.45 -8.95 -5.49
CA LEU A 52 1.11 -8.44 -5.79
C LEU A 52 1.13 -7.22 -6.72
N GLN A 53 2.07 -6.29 -6.53
CA GLN A 53 2.09 -5.00 -7.21
C GLN A 53 3.05 -4.94 -8.40
N GLY A 54 3.94 -5.93 -8.52
CA GLY A 54 5.06 -5.94 -9.44
C GLY A 54 6.31 -5.29 -8.85
N TRP A 55 7.46 -5.67 -9.40
CA TRP A 55 8.76 -5.12 -9.04
C TRP A 55 8.99 -3.77 -9.70
N VAL A 56 9.51 -2.80 -8.93
CA VAL A 56 9.96 -1.48 -9.39
C VAL A 56 11.22 -1.11 -8.62
N THR A 57 12.08 -0.27 -9.20
CA THR A 57 13.28 0.29 -8.57
C THR A 57 13.08 1.76 -8.22
N PHE A 58 13.90 2.32 -7.32
CA PHE A 58 13.81 3.75 -7.00
C PHE A 58 14.08 4.64 -8.22
N ASP A 59 14.95 4.22 -9.14
CA ASP A 59 15.23 4.94 -10.38
C ASP A 59 13.99 4.99 -11.29
N GLU A 60 13.19 3.91 -11.35
CA GLU A 60 11.95 3.83 -12.12
C GLU A 60 10.78 4.63 -11.51
N ILE A 61 10.78 4.82 -10.18
CA ILE A 61 9.85 5.75 -9.51
C ILE A 61 10.30 7.19 -9.75
N GLY A 62 11.61 7.41 -9.87
CA GLY A 62 12.23 8.72 -9.96
C GLY A 62 12.31 9.40 -8.59
N ALA A 63 12.98 10.55 -8.54
CA ALA A 63 12.86 11.43 -7.39
C ALA A 63 11.42 11.94 -7.33
N PHE A 64 10.79 11.88 -6.15
CA PHE A 64 9.64 12.71 -5.70
C PHE A 64 8.44 11.94 -5.12
N THR A 65 7.62 12.73 -4.43
CA THR A 65 6.46 12.48 -3.58
C THR A 65 5.58 11.31 -4.02
N PRO A 66 5.58 10.18 -3.28
CA PRO A 66 4.65 9.09 -3.54
C PRO A 66 3.20 9.54 -3.33
N ARG A 67 2.28 9.05 -4.16
CA ARG A 67 0.84 9.27 -3.98
C ARG A 67 0.28 8.45 -2.81
N SER A 68 0.99 7.40 -2.41
CA SER A 68 0.67 6.60 -1.23
C SER A 68 1.88 6.02 -0.52
N ILE A 69 1.81 5.91 0.80
CA ILE A 69 2.82 5.21 1.61
C ILE A 69 2.14 4.15 2.49
N LEU A 70 2.66 2.92 2.47
CA LEU A 70 2.24 1.84 3.36
C LEU A 70 3.24 1.67 4.50
N TYR A 71 2.77 1.74 5.75
CA TYR A 71 3.59 1.54 6.95
C TYR A 71 3.21 0.23 7.63
N VAL A 72 4.19 -0.61 7.98
CA VAL A 72 3.95 -1.89 8.68
C VAL A 72 4.41 -1.81 10.13
N ALA A 73 3.48 -1.92 11.08
CA ALA A 73 3.76 -1.81 12.51
C ALA A 73 3.01 -2.90 13.32
N PRO A 74 3.41 -4.17 13.21
CA PRO A 74 2.67 -5.27 13.83
C PRO A 74 2.55 -5.25 15.36
N PRO A 75 3.53 -4.74 16.15
CA PRO A 75 3.39 -4.74 17.61
C PRO A 75 2.20 -3.92 18.10
N PHE A 76 1.89 -2.83 17.39
CA PHE A 76 0.81 -1.89 17.73
C PHE A 76 -0.57 -2.54 17.70
N ARG A 77 -0.71 -3.66 16.98
CA ARG A 77 -1.88 -4.54 17.06
C ARG A 77 -2.25 -4.89 18.49
N HIS A 78 -1.24 -5.26 19.27
CA HIS A 78 -1.41 -5.83 20.60
C HIS A 78 -1.47 -4.74 21.67
N THR A 79 -0.85 -3.58 21.44
CA THR A 79 -0.78 -2.47 22.40
C THR A 79 -1.86 -1.41 22.19
N HIS A 80 -2.33 -1.18 20.95
CA HIS A 80 -3.25 -0.07 20.63
C HIS A 80 -4.61 -0.51 20.10
N PHE A 81 -4.74 -1.77 19.66
CA PHE A 81 -5.93 -2.24 18.95
C PHE A 81 -6.58 -3.50 19.55
N ASP A 82 -6.32 -3.81 20.82
CA ASP A 82 -6.91 -4.96 21.52
C ASP A 82 -6.73 -6.29 20.76
N SER A 83 -5.57 -6.48 20.12
CA SER A 83 -5.26 -7.61 19.25
C SER A 83 -6.13 -7.76 17.98
N ARG A 84 -6.95 -6.76 17.63
CA ARG A 84 -7.75 -6.74 16.39
C ARG A 84 -6.88 -6.51 15.16
N GLN A 85 -7.27 -7.09 14.02
CA GLN A 85 -6.62 -6.78 12.75
C GLN A 85 -7.10 -5.42 12.27
N VAL A 86 -6.22 -4.42 12.30
CA VAL A 86 -6.53 -3.05 11.91
C VAL A 86 -5.61 -2.61 10.78
N VAL A 87 -6.21 -1.95 9.79
CA VAL A 87 -5.51 -1.16 8.77
C VAL A 87 -6.16 0.22 8.79
N VAL A 88 -5.39 1.26 9.06
CA VAL A 88 -5.88 2.64 9.06
C VAL A 88 -5.53 3.29 7.71
N HIS A 89 -6.52 3.95 7.11
CA HIS A 89 -6.33 4.75 5.91
C HIS A 89 -6.38 6.23 6.31
N ASN A 90 -5.24 6.92 6.26
CA ASN A 90 -5.16 8.36 6.52
C ASN A 90 -4.97 9.09 5.18
N ARG A 91 -5.91 9.94 4.82
CA ARG A 91 -6.01 10.54 3.48
C ARG A 91 -5.88 12.06 3.58
N SER A 92 -5.02 12.62 2.76
CA SER A 92 -4.97 14.05 2.44
C SER A 92 -5.19 14.25 0.95
N GLU A 93 -5.26 15.50 0.51
CA GLU A 93 -5.40 15.85 -0.92
C GLU A 93 -4.28 15.28 -1.79
N VAL A 94 -3.07 15.11 -1.23
CA VAL A 94 -1.87 14.75 -2.00
C VAL A 94 -1.30 13.39 -1.64
N LEU A 95 -1.72 12.78 -0.52
CA LEU A 95 -1.13 11.56 0.00
C LEU A 95 -2.16 10.65 0.66
N HIS A 96 -2.13 9.36 0.29
CA HIS A 96 -2.87 8.30 0.98
C HIS A 96 -1.92 7.42 1.77
N GLU A 97 -1.91 7.56 3.09
CA GLU A 97 -1.16 6.70 3.99
C GLU A 97 -1.99 5.46 4.38
N VAL A 98 -1.37 4.28 4.32
CA VAL A 98 -1.95 2.99 4.72
C VAL A 98 -1.14 2.44 5.89
N TRP A 99 -1.73 2.39 7.08
CA TRP A 99 -1.06 1.95 8.30
C TRP A 99 -1.51 0.53 8.64
N ALA A 100 -0.67 -0.45 8.32
CA ALA A 100 -0.90 -1.86 8.55
C ALA A 100 -0.41 -2.27 9.94
N TYR A 101 -1.34 -2.42 10.87
CA TYR A 101 -1.11 -2.93 12.22
C TYR A 101 -1.29 -4.45 12.28
N ASN A 102 -0.99 -5.14 11.18
CA ASN A 102 -1.04 -6.60 11.08
C ASN A 102 -0.13 -7.05 9.93
N LEU A 103 0.30 -8.32 9.97
CA LEU A 103 1.11 -8.94 8.92
C LEU A 103 0.26 -9.77 7.95
N TYR A 104 -1.03 -9.45 7.80
CA TYR A 104 -1.90 -10.13 6.86
C TYR A 104 -2.00 -9.29 5.57
N PRO A 105 -1.38 -9.72 4.45
CA PRO A 105 -1.28 -8.89 3.24
C PRO A 105 -2.63 -8.62 2.55
N GLY A 106 -3.65 -9.45 2.79
CA GLY A 106 -4.97 -9.30 2.15
C GLY A 106 -5.63 -7.94 2.43
N PRO A 107 -5.87 -7.56 3.70
CA PRO A 107 -6.42 -6.25 4.06
C PRO A 107 -5.52 -5.06 3.75
N SER A 108 -4.21 -5.26 3.69
CA SER A 108 -3.20 -4.20 3.57
C SER A 108 -2.60 -4.14 2.16
N ALA A 109 -1.66 -5.00 1.82
CA ALA A 109 -0.96 -5.00 0.52
C ALA A 109 -1.87 -5.23 -0.70
N LYS A 110 -3.04 -5.89 -0.55
CA LYS A 110 -4.03 -6.05 -1.63
C LYS A 110 -5.16 -5.03 -1.53
N LYS A 111 -6.02 -5.16 -0.52
CA LYS A 111 -7.18 -4.28 -0.36
C LYS A 111 -6.78 -2.85 -0.01
N GLY A 112 -5.68 -2.66 0.71
CA GLY A 112 -5.20 -1.32 1.04
C GLY A 112 -4.69 -0.57 -0.20
N VAL A 113 -3.98 -1.25 -1.11
CA VAL A 113 -3.61 -0.66 -2.41
C VAL A 113 -4.84 -0.42 -3.29
N PHE A 114 -5.84 -1.31 -3.25
CA PHE A 114 -7.11 -1.08 -3.93
C PHE A 114 -7.83 0.18 -3.39
N SER A 115 -7.82 0.41 -2.07
CA SER A 115 -8.35 1.63 -1.46
C SER A 115 -7.60 2.89 -1.90
N VAL A 116 -6.29 2.78 -2.15
CA VAL A 116 -5.50 3.89 -2.74
C VAL A 116 -6.00 4.23 -4.14
N LEU A 117 -6.24 3.23 -4.98
CA LEU A 117 -6.78 3.46 -6.32
C LEU A 117 -8.19 4.06 -6.28
N LEU A 118 -9.04 3.62 -5.35
CA LEU A 118 -10.35 4.23 -5.13
C LEU A 118 -10.25 5.72 -4.77
N ASP A 119 -9.35 6.07 -3.85
CA ASP A 119 -9.10 7.46 -3.45
C ASP A 119 -8.61 8.33 -4.61
N ILE A 120 -7.68 7.80 -5.41
CA ILE A 120 -7.15 8.53 -6.56
C ILE A 120 -8.21 8.67 -7.65
N GLY A 121 -8.94 7.59 -7.96
CA GLY A 121 -9.99 7.60 -8.96
C GLY A 121 -11.15 8.53 -8.60
N GLU A 122 -11.52 8.63 -7.33
CA GLU A 122 -12.49 9.62 -6.85
C GLU A 122 -12.01 11.06 -7.11
N HIS A 123 -10.74 11.37 -6.84
CA HIS A 123 -10.16 12.69 -7.10
C HIS A 123 -10.01 13.01 -8.60
N GLU A 124 -9.69 12.01 -9.43
CA GLU A 124 -9.40 12.19 -10.86
C GLU A 124 -10.61 11.93 -11.78
N GLY A 125 -11.73 11.47 -11.23
CA GLY A 125 -12.99 11.24 -11.96
C GLY A 125 -13.04 9.92 -12.74
N TRP A 126 -12.34 8.88 -12.30
CA TRP A 126 -12.39 7.54 -12.89
C TRP A 126 -12.73 6.43 -11.88
N LEU A 127 -13.28 5.32 -12.38
CA LEU A 127 -13.77 4.22 -11.54
C LEU A 127 -12.68 3.19 -11.24
N THR A 128 -12.53 2.80 -9.98
CA THR A 128 -11.79 1.57 -9.61
C THR A 128 -12.75 0.41 -9.43
N ALA A 129 -12.81 -0.52 -10.39
CA ALA A 129 -13.68 -1.67 -10.32
C ALA A 129 -13.04 -2.86 -9.59
N HIS A 130 -13.77 -3.48 -8.65
CA HIS A 130 -13.36 -4.77 -8.08
C HIS A 130 -13.84 -5.91 -8.97
N ALA A 131 -13.16 -6.12 -10.09
CA ALA A 131 -13.53 -7.11 -11.10
C ALA A 131 -12.30 -7.78 -11.72
N SER A 132 -12.52 -8.92 -12.37
CA SER A 132 -11.54 -9.54 -13.26
C SER A 132 -11.81 -9.11 -14.69
N SER A 133 -10.75 -8.85 -15.46
CA SER A 133 -10.82 -8.57 -16.90
C SER A 133 -10.31 -9.75 -17.70
N VAL A 134 -11.03 -10.14 -18.75
CA VAL A 134 -10.62 -11.21 -19.69
C VAL A 134 -10.77 -10.70 -21.13
N ARG A 135 -9.86 -11.11 -22.02
CA ARG A 135 -9.99 -10.89 -23.46
C ARG A 135 -10.54 -12.15 -24.10
N VAL A 136 -11.72 -12.06 -24.71
CA VAL A 136 -12.36 -13.16 -25.43
C VAL A 136 -12.11 -12.99 -26.93
N THR A 137 -11.53 -14.01 -27.57
CA THR A 137 -11.37 -14.05 -29.03
C THR A 137 -12.37 -15.05 -29.60
N THR A 138 -13.25 -14.58 -30.48
CA THR A 138 -14.20 -15.44 -31.20
C THR A 138 -13.58 -16.00 -32.49
N PRO A 139 -14.06 -17.13 -33.02
CA PRO A 139 -13.55 -17.69 -34.28
C PRO A 139 -13.95 -16.87 -35.52
N TYR A 140 -14.80 -15.87 -35.36
CA TYR A 140 -15.15 -14.92 -36.41
C TYR A 140 -14.11 -13.80 -36.41
N GLU A 141 -13.38 -13.65 -37.52
CA GLU A 141 -12.58 -12.45 -37.79
C GLU A 141 -13.54 -11.26 -37.97
N ASN A 142 -13.47 -10.28 -37.08
CA ASN A 142 -14.05 -8.94 -37.27
C ASN A 142 -12.91 -7.92 -37.17
#